data_AF-Q4RV27-F1
#
_entry.id   AF-Q4RV27-F1
#
_cell.length_a   1.000
_cell.length_b   1.000
_cell.length_c   1.000
_cell.angle_alpha   90.00
_cell.angle_beta   90.00
_cell.angle_gamma   90.00
#
_symmetry.space_group_name_H-M   'P 1'
#
loop_
_entity.id
_entity.type
_entity.pdbx_description
1 polymer ?
#
loop_
_entity_poly.entity_id
_entity_poly.type
_entity_poly.pdbx_seq_one_letter_code
_entity_poly.pdbx_strand_id
1 'polypeptide(L)'
;SLLQLNVPSCLTLLPGQLQMLKEVVDKERSRRRTRTPTRAPPSPLSVPLVGEIPPLMRKRLRLARRCFRPVSRTEAEVLLERHPDCGNMLLRPGRDGCSLAVTTRQDLNGSVFRHYRVTQRDQGGYVIDVENPVRALLELVLFKVAAKIPCADLHEVIDALVEKTAGTLQPFLLEEPYEE
;
A
#
# COMPACT_ATOMS: atom_id res chain seq x y z
N SER A 1 6.13 -4.88 -28.50
CA SER A 1 6.19 -3.66 -29.33
C SER A 1 7.50 -2.94 -29.05
N LEU A 2 8.36 -2.76 -30.05
CA LEU A 2 9.72 -2.22 -29.93
C LEU A 2 9.69 -0.70 -30.07
N LEU A 3 9.59 0.03 -28.96
CA LEU A 3 9.83 1.48 -28.94
C LEU A 3 11.34 1.74 -28.93
N GLN A 4 11.91 2.14 -30.07
CA GLN A 4 13.33 2.54 -30.14
C GLN A 4 13.55 3.87 -29.42
N LEU A 5 14.54 3.92 -28.53
CA LEU A 5 14.98 5.12 -27.83
C LEU A 5 15.96 5.91 -28.70
N ASN A 6 15.45 6.90 -29.43
CA ASN A 6 16.22 7.83 -30.25
C ASN A 6 15.70 9.26 -30.10
N VAL A 7 16.56 10.24 -30.31
CA VAL A 7 16.16 11.66 -30.42
C VAL A 7 15.50 11.86 -31.80
N PRO A 8 14.27 12.38 -31.89
CA PRO A 8 13.61 12.62 -33.17
C PRO A 8 14.34 13.69 -33.99
N SER A 9 14.61 13.40 -35.26
CA SER A 9 15.33 14.30 -36.18
C SER A 9 14.49 15.46 -36.72
N CYS A 10 13.17 15.43 -36.52
CA CYS A 10 12.24 16.44 -37.01
C CYS A 10 11.97 17.59 -36.03
N LEU A 11 12.67 17.65 -34.89
CA LEU A 11 12.47 18.71 -33.89
C LEU A 11 13.35 19.93 -34.19
N THR A 12 12.72 21.11 -34.29
CA THR A 12 13.41 22.40 -34.45
C THR A 12 13.92 22.89 -33.08
N LEU A 13 15.05 22.32 -32.64
CA LEU A 13 15.67 22.64 -31.35
C LEU A 13 16.96 23.42 -31.51
N LEU A 14 17.27 24.26 -30.52
CA LEU A 14 18.58 24.90 -30.43
C LEU A 14 19.67 23.84 -30.19
N PRO A 15 20.94 24.08 -30.63
CA PRO A 15 22.02 23.11 -30.51
C PRO A 15 22.19 22.55 -29.08
N GLY A 16 22.08 23.41 -28.06
CA GLY A 16 22.17 23.00 -26.66
C GLY A 16 21.01 22.10 -26.19
N GLN A 17 19.80 22.33 -26.69
CA GLN A 17 18.63 21.49 -26.35
C GLN A 17 18.73 20.11 -26.99
N LEU A 18 19.24 20.04 -28.24
CA LEU A 18 19.49 18.78 -28.92
C LEU A 18 20.57 17.96 -28.19
N GLN A 19 21.61 18.63 -27.70
CA GLN A 19 22.67 18.00 -26.90
C GLN A 19 22.12 17.42 -25.58
N MET A 20 21.29 18.19 -24.87
CA MET A 20 20.65 17.73 -23.65
C MET A 20 19.74 16.51 -23.87
N LEU A 21 18.98 16.47 -24.97
CA LEU A 21 18.16 15.29 -25.32
C LEU A 21 19.01 14.05 -25.61
N LYS A 22 20.16 14.20 -26.28
CA LYS A 22 21.08 13.09 -26.54
C LYS A 22 21.62 12.51 -25.23
N GLU A 23 22.04 13.38 -24.31
CA GLU A 23 22.54 12.96 -22.98
C GLU A 23 21.47 12.22 -22.18
N VAL A 24 20.21 12.68 -22.22
CA VAL A 24 19.09 11.99 -21.57
C VAL A 24 18.86 10.60 -22.18
N VAL A 25 18.92 10.48 -23.52
CA VAL A 25 18.78 9.18 -24.21
C VAL A 25 19.92 8.23 -23.84
N ASP A 26 21.16 8.70 -23.76
CA ASP A 26 22.31 7.87 -23.39
C ASP A 26 22.26 7.43 -21.92
N LYS A 27 21.80 8.32 -21.04
CA LYS A 27 21.56 8.00 -19.62
C LYS A 27 20.44 6.97 -19.47
N GLU A 28 19.35 7.09 -20.24
CA GLU A 28 18.25 6.12 -20.25
C GLU A 28 18.67 4.76 -20.85
N ARG A 29 19.50 4.75 -21.91
CA ARG A 29 20.09 3.51 -22.46
C ARG A 29 20.97 2.80 -21.44
N SER A 30 21.81 3.56 -20.73
CA SER A 30 22.68 3.03 -19.67
C SER A 30 21.86 2.47 -18.51
N ARG A 31 20.85 3.21 -18.06
CA ARG A 31 19.89 2.76 -17.03
C ARG A 31 19.18 1.47 -17.43
N ARG A 32 18.81 1.31 -18.71
CA ARG A 32 18.17 0.09 -19.24
C ARG A 32 19.12 -1.09 -19.35
N ARG A 33 20.41 -0.87 -19.61
CA ARG A 33 21.44 -1.94 -19.65
C ARG A 33 21.77 -2.47 -18.26
N THR A 34 21.79 -1.61 -17.25
CA THR A 34 22.03 -2.00 -15.85
C THR A 34 20.80 -2.63 -15.19
N ARG A 35 19.61 -2.44 -15.78
CA ARG A 35 18.41 -3.20 -15.39
C ARG A 35 18.52 -4.61 -15.95
N THR A 36 18.78 -5.58 -15.07
CA THR A 36 18.33 -6.95 -15.29
C THR A 36 16.84 -6.93 -15.66
N PRO A 37 16.31 -7.88 -16.46
CA PRO A 37 14.89 -7.96 -16.75
C PRO A 37 14.14 -8.47 -15.52
N THR A 38 14.32 -7.85 -14.37
CA THR A 38 13.34 -7.90 -13.30
C THR A 38 12.17 -7.10 -13.84
N ARG A 39 11.14 -7.85 -14.24
CA ARG A 39 9.74 -7.46 -14.33
C ARG A 39 9.53 -6.12 -13.61
N ALA A 40 9.02 -5.12 -14.33
CA ALA A 40 8.59 -3.86 -13.70
C ALA A 40 7.90 -4.21 -12.37
N PRO A 41 8.12 -3.45 -11.28
CA PRO A 41 7.29 -3.64 -10.09
C PRO A 41 5.86 -3.64 -10.63
N PRO A 42 5.09 -4.72 -10.43
CA PRO A 42 3.77 -4.77 -10.99
C PRO A 42 3.12 -3.48 -10.52
N SER A 43 2.53 -2.72 -11.45
CA SER A 43 1.46 -1.84 -11.04
C SER A 43 0.61 -2.68 -10.08
N PRO A 44 0.10 -2.16 -8.96
CA PRO A 44 -0.70 -2.97 -8.02
C PRO A 44 -1.93 -3.66 -8.68
N LEU A 45 -2.13 -3.45 -9.99
CA LEU A 45 -3.17 -3.95 -10.86
C LEU A 45 -2.69 -4.82 -12.06
N SER A 46 -1.38 -5.01 -12.31
CA SER A 46 -0.91 -5.81 -13.47
C SER A 46 -0.61 -7.27 -13.08
N VAL A 47 -1.63 -8.13 -13.29
CA VAL A 47 -1.59 -9.58 -13.10
C VAL A 47 -0.98 -10.26 -14.33
N PRO A 48 -0.06 -11.24 -14.21
CA PRO A 48 0.18 -12.18 -15.29
C PRO A 48 -1.00 -13.15 -15.37
N LEU A 49 -1.71 -13.11 -16.49
CA LEU A 49 -2.60 -14.19 -16.89
C LEU A 49 -1.70 -15.39 -17.21
N VAL A 50 -1.63 -16.38 -16.32
CA VAL A 50 -1.32 -17.82 -16.54
C VAL A 50 -0.88 -18.46 -15.22
N GLY A 51 -1.53 -19.58 -14.87
CA GLY A 51 -1.12 -20.50 -13.81
C GLY A 51 -1.94 -20.36 -12.53
N GLU A 52 -2.56 -21.45 -12.09
CA GLU A 52 -3.49 -21.49 -10.97
C GLU A 52 -2.88 -21.00 -9.66
N ILE A 53 -3.18 -19.75 -9.28
CA ILE A 53 -2.92 -19.27 -7.92
C ILE A 53 -3.69 -20.20 -6.95
N PRO A 54 -3.04 -20.82 -5.94
CA PRO A 54 -3.71 -21.67 -4.96
C PRO A 54 -4.90 -20.95 -4.31
N PRO A 55 -6.00 -21.65 -3.95
CA PRO A 55 -7.23 -21.01 -3.46
C PRO A 55 -7.01 -20.07 -2.27
N LEU A 56 -6.10 -20.44 -1.36
CA LEU A 56 -5.73 -19.62 -0.22
C LEU A 56 -5.07 -18.31 -0.67
N MET A 57 -4.10 -18.36 -1.59
CA MET A 57 -3.43 -17.18 -2.12
C MET A 57 -4.40 -16.29 -2.94
N ARG A 58 -5.38 -16.87 -3.64
CA ARG A 58 -6.48 -16.12 -4.28
C ARG A 58 -7.34 -15.38 -3.26
N LYS A 59 -7.73 -16.04 -2.17
CA LYS A 59 -8.52 -15.43 -1.07
C LYS A 59 -7.75 -14.28 -0.41
N ARG A 60 -6.45 -14.49 -0.14
CA ARG A 60 -5.57 -13.46 0.43
C ARG A 60 -5.44 -12.24 -0.47
N LEU A 61 -5.20 -12.44 -1.76
CA LEU A 61 -5.13 -11.34 -2.72
C LEU A 61 -6.48 -10.61 -2.85
N ARG A 62 -7.59 -11.34 -2.85
CA ARG A 62 -8.94 -10.75 -2.88
C ARG A 62 -9.23 -9.93 -1.63
N LEU A 63 -8.88 -10.40 -0.44
CA LEU A 63 -9.13 -9.67 0.81
C LEU A 63 -8.32 -8.37 0.89
N ALA A 64 -7.03 -8.41 0.55
CA ALA A 64 -6.21 -7.22 0.49
C ALA A 64 -6.75 -6.20 -0.54
N ARG A 65 -7.23 -6.68 -1.70
CA ARG A 65 -7.87 -5.81 -2.71
C ARG A 65 -9.23 -5.26 -2.25
N ARG A 66 -10.04 -6.06 -1.56
CA ARG A 66 -11.38 -5.65 -1.07
C ARG A 66 -11.32 -4.79 0.19
N CYS A 67 -10.26 -4.87 0.99
CA CYS A 67 -10.05 -4.02 2.16
C CYS A 67 -9.35 -2.69 1.81
N PHE A 68 -8.68 -2.63 0.65
CA PHE A 68 -8.11 -1.39 0.13
C PHE A 68 -9.20 -0.47 -0.44
N ARG A 69 -9.17 0.80 -0.05
CA ARG A 69 -10.04 1.86 -0.57
C ARG A 69 -9.18 3.05 -1.02
N PRO A 70 -9.31 3.53 -2.27
CA PRO A 70 -8.55 4.67 -2.77
C PRO A 70 -9.16 5.99 -2.27
N VAL A 71 -9.21 6.17 -0.94
CA VAL A 71 -9.86 7.29 -0.28
C VAL A 71 -8.88 8.03 0.63
N SER A 72 -9.18 9.29 0.92
CA SER A 72 -8.46 10.12 1.87
C SER A 72 -8.68 9.66 3.32
N ARG A 73 -7.99 10.32 4.26
CA ARG A 73 -8.14 10.06 5.70
C ARG A 73 -9.58 10.28 6.18
N THR A 74 -10.16 11.43 5.84
CA THR A 74 -11.50 11.83 6.28
C THR A 74 -12.58 10.98 5.62
N GLU A 75 -12.44 10.68 4.33
CA GLU A 75 -13.38 9.79 3.63
C GLU A 75 -13.38 8.37 4.20
N ALA A 76 -12.22 7.87 4.64
CA ALA A 76 -12.15 6.58 5.32
C ALA A 76 -12.89 6.56 6.67
N GLU A 77 -12.77 7.63 7.46
CA GLU A 77 -13.53 7.77 8.72
C GLU A 77 -15.04 7.74 8.44
N VAL A 78 -15.48 8.51 7.44
CA VAL A 78 -16.89 8.56 7.01
C VAL A 78 -17.38 7.19 6.51
N LEU A 79 -16.57 6.44 5.74
CA LEU A 79 -16.96 5.11 5.28
C LEU A 79 -17.18 4.12 6.42
N LEU A 80 -16.27 4.10 7.40
CA LEU A 80 -16.39 3.23 8.58
C LEU A 80 -17.54 3.64 9.50
N GLU A 81 -17.88 4.93 9.53
CA GLU A 81 -19.01 5.45 10.31
C GLU A 81 -20.36 5.11 9.67
N ARG A 82 -20.46 5.24 8.34
CA ARG A 82 -21.71 5.00 7.59
C ARG A 82 -22.06 3.52 7.46
N HIS A 83 -21.08 2.64 7.53
CA HIS A 83 -21.25 1.21 7.28
C HIS A 83 -20.61 0.35 8.38
N PRO A 84 -21.11 0.44 9.64
CA PRO A 84 -20.52 -0.29 10.77
C PRO A 84 -20.60 -1.83 10.61
N ASP A 85 -21.60 -2.32 9.87
CA ASP A 85 -21.81 -3.76 9.62
C ASP A 85 -20.82 -4.33 8.59
N CYS A 86 -20.15 -3.48 7.82
CA CYS A 86 -19.22 -3.90 6.78
C CYS A 86 -17.80 -4.13 7.31
N GLY A 87 -17.56 -4.04 8.62
CA GLY A 87 -16.24 -4.09 9.24
C GLY A 87 -15.76 -2.71 9.68
N ASN A 88 -14.68 -2.67 10.45
CA ASN A 88 -14.25 -1.47 11.17
C ASN A 88 -12.77 -1.11 10.95
N MET A 89 -12.16 -1.66 9.90
CA MET A 89 -10.78 -1.40 9.51
C MET A 89 -10.61 -1.44 7.99
N LEU A 90 -10.00 -0.40 7.39
CA LEU A 90 -9.70 -0.38 5.96
C LEU A 90 -8.26 0.09 5.67
N LEU A 91 -7.71 -0.35 4.55
CA LEU A 91 -6.41 0.10 4.03
C LEU A 91 -6.63 1.22 3.00
N ARG A 92 -5.79 2.25 3.01
CA ARG A 92 -5.89 3.38 2.06
C ARG A 92 -4.52 3.97 1.73
N PRO A 93 -4.40 4.79 0.67
CA PRO A 93 -3.21 5.59 0.42
C PRO A 93 -2.84 6.48 1.61
N GLY A 94 -1.54 6.61 1.86
CA GLY A 94 -0.97 7.62 2.76
C GLY A 94 -1.01 9.02 2.14
N ARG A 95 -0.86 10.05 2.98
CA ARG A 95 -0.91 11.45 2.53
C ARG A 95 0.30 11.87 1.68
N ASP A 96 1.41 11.16 1.83
CA ASP A 96 2.68 11.42 1.16
C ASP A 96 2.79 10.74 -0.22
N GLY A 97 1.75 10.03 -0.67
CA GLY A 97 1.70 9.36 -1.99
C GLY A 97 2.60 8.13 -2.13
N CYS A 98 3.51 7.91 -1.18
CA CYS A 98 4.46 6.80 -1.18
C CYS A 98 4.17 5.77 -0.07
N SER A 99 3.46 6.15 1.00
CA SER A 99 3.09 5.23 2.08
C SER A 99 1.64 4.78 1.95
N LEU A 100 1.28 3.77 2.75
CA LEU A 100 -0.08 3.33 2.97
C LEU A 100 -0.48 3.67 4.40
N ALA A 101 -1.78 3.61 4.69
CA ALA A 101 -2.30 3.76 6.04
C ALA A 101 -3.47 2.80 6.27
N VAL A 102 -3.55 2.26 7.48
CA VAL A 102 -4.74 1.55 7.97
C VAL A 102 -5.54 2.52 8.81
N THR A 103 -6.83 2.65 8.52
CA THR A 103 -7.78 3.42 9.36
C THR A 103 -8.71 2.46 10.05
N THR A 104 -8.90 2.64 11.35
CA THR A 104 -9.80 1.82 12.18
C THR A 104 -10.82 2.67 12.89
N ARG A 105 -11.97 2.08 13.21
CA ARG A 105 -13.03 2.64 14.05
C ARG A 105 -13.33 1.67 15.19
N GLN A 106 -13.40 2.15 16.43
CA GLN A 106 -13.82 1.33 17.56
C GLN A 106 -14.78 2.13 18.46
N ASP A 107 -15.79 1.46 18.99
CA ASP A 107 -16.76 2.07 19.90
C ASP A 107 -16.26 1.94 21.36
N LEU A 108 -15.38 2.85 21.77
CA LEU A 108 -14.79 2.93 23.10
C LEU A 108 -15.29 4.20 23.81
N ASN A 109 -16.49 4.15 24.41
CA ASN A 109 -17.18 5.32 24.98
C ASN A 109 -17.47 6.42 23.95
N GLY A 110 -17.70 6.01 22.70
CA GLY A 110 -17.83 6.88 21.53
C GLY A 110 -17.03 6.31 20.36
N SER A 111 -17.24 6.87 19.17
CA SER A 111 -16.50 6.46 17.97
C SER A 111 -15.07 6.98 18.03
N VAL A 112 -14.11 6.07 18.20
CA VAL A 112 -12.68 6.38 18.22
C VAL A 112 -12.03 5.91 16.93
N PHE A 113 -11.44 6.84 16.18
CA PHE A 113 -10.69 6.55 14.97
C PHE A 113 -9.18 6.52 15.23
N ARG A 114 -8.49 5.53 14.67
CA ARG A 114 -7.01 5.47 14.66
C ARG A 114 -6.49 5.29 13.26
N HIS A 115 -5.30 5.84 12.99
CA HIS A 115 -4.62 5.69 11.71
C HIS A 115 -3.20 5.22 11.91
N TYR A 116 -2.90 4.05 11.39
CA TYR A 116 -1.59 3.43 11.47
C TYR A 116 -0.87 3.62 10.14
N ARG A 117 0.35 4.14 10.19
CA ARG A 117 1.20 4.26 9.00
C ARG A 117 1.70 2.87 8.62
N VAL A 118 1.65 2.56 7.32
CA VAL A 118 2.21 1.34 6.74
C VAL A 118 3.28 1.75 5.73
N THR A 119 4.52 1.37 5.98
CA THR A 119 5.67 1.67 5.13
C THR A 119 6.19 0.43 4.46
N GLN A 120 6.65 0.54 3.21
CA GLN A 120 7.34 -0.55 2.52
C GLN A 120 8.79 -0.61 3.01
N ARG A 121 9.33 -1.82 3.22
CA ARG A 121 10.74 -2.00 3.58
C ARG A 121 11.62 -2.12 2.35
N ASP A 122 12.89 -1.74 2.50
CA ASP A 122 13.90 -1.82 1.42
C ASP A 122 14.12 -3.27 0.91
N GLN A 123 14.00 -4.26 1.79
CA GLN A 123 14.18 -5.69 1.47
C GLN A 123 12.88 -6.36 1.00
N GLY A 124 11.81 -5.60 0.77
CA GLY A 124 10.47 -6.11 0.49
C GLY A 124 9.62 -6.27 1.77
N GLY A 125 8.31 -6.36 1.56
CA GLY A 125 7.31 -6.37 2.64
C GLY A 125 7.02 -5.00 3.23
N TYR A 126 6.28 -5.00 4.34
CA TYR A 126 5.67 -3.83 4.96
C TYR A 126 5.96 -3.78 6.46
N VAL A 127 5.87 -2.59 7.03
CA VAL A 127 5.90 -2.36 8.48
C VAL A 127 4.72 -1.49 8.87
N ILE A 128 3.96 -1.95 9.85
CA ILE A 128 2.92 -1.16 10.50
C ILE A 128 3.53 -0.45 11.69
N ASP A 129 3.45 0.88 11.71
CA ASP A 129 3.81 1.68 12.87
C ASP A 129 2.61 1.74 13.83
N VAL A 130 2.60 0.87 14.84
CA VAL A 130 1.60 0.88 15.91
C VAL A 130 2.18 1.67 17.08
N GLU A 131 1.82 2.95 17.18
CA GLU A 131 2.12 3.72 18.39
C GLU A 131 1.45 3.02 19.58
N ASN A 132 2.24 2.63 20.58
CA ASN A 132 1.73 2.12 21.84
C ASN A 132 2.10 3.09 22.98
N PRO A 133 1.15 3.89 23.47
CA PRO A 133 1.25 4.47 24.80
C PRO A 133 0.05 4.06 25.66
N VAL A 134 0.35 3.28 26.71
CA VAL A 134 -0.36 3.27 28.01
C VAL A 134 -1.76 2.61 28.07
N ARG A 135 -1.80 1.28 28.18
CA ARG A 135 -2.80 0.56 29.01
C ARG A 135 -2.17 -0.48 29.96
N ALA A 136 -0.92 -0.29 30.34
CA ALA A 136 -0.34 -0.97 31.49
C ALA A 136 0.58 0.01 32.23
N LEU A 137 -0.02 0.87 33.05
CA LEU A 137 0.67 1.39 34.23
C LEU A 137 0.87 0.21 35.18
N LEU A 138 2.00 -0.47 35.01
CA LEU A 138 2.73 -1.44 35.85
C LEU A 138 3.57 -2.18 34.80
N GLU A 139 4.87 -2.01 34.65
CA GLU A 139 5.92 -1.97 35.65
C GLU A 139 7.16 -1.30 35.02
N LEU A 140 7.91 -0.61 35.87
CA LEU A 140 9.24 -0.05 35.71
C LEU A 140 10.11 -0.52 34.50
N VAL A 141 10.56 0.50 33.75
CA VAL A 141 11.89 0.59 33.08
C VAL A 141 12.05 -0.13 31.72
N LEU A 142 12.31 0.70 30.69
CA LEU A 142 12.93 0.41 29.39
C LEU A 142 12.10 -0.16 28.21
N PHE A 143 10.86 0.28 27.96
CA PHE A 143 10.20 -0.03 26.68
C PHE A 143 9.37 1.15 26.12
N LYS A 144 10.04 2.24 25.72
CA LYS A 144 9.50 3.18 24.73
C LYS A 144 9.87 2.72 23.32
N VAL A 145 9.35 1.56 22.90
CA VAL A 145 9.49 1.08 21.53
C VAL A 145 8.13 1.25 20.87
N ALA A 146 8.02 2.18 19.91
CA ALA A 146 6.93 2.17 18.94
C ALA A 146 6.85 0.75 18.37
N ALA A 147 5.73 0.06 18.58
CA ALA A 147 5.61 -1.34 18.22
C ALA A 147 5.49 -1.44 16.70
N LYS A 148 6.63 -1.67 16.03
CA LYS A 148 6.68 -1.90 14.59
C LYS A 148 6.36 -3.37 14.31
N ILE A 149 5.34 -3.61 13.51
CA ILE A 149 4.95 -4.97 13.11
C ILE A 149 5.47 -5.21 11.69
N PRO A 150 6.50 -6.05 11.50
CA PRO A 150 6.93 -6.44 10.16
C PRO A 150 5.92 -7.42 9.55
N CYS A 151 5.65 -7.25 8.26
CA CYS A 151 4.75 -8.08 7.46
C CYS A 151 5.42 -8.39 6.12
N ALA A 152 5.32 -9.61 5.61
CA ALA A 152 5.85 -9.96 4.30
C ALA A 152 5.03 -9.35 3.14
N ASP A 153 3.71 -9.20 3.33
CA ASP A 153 2.77 -8.70 2.32
C ASP A 153 1.65 -7.83 2.95
N LEU A 154 0.91 -7.08 2.11
CA LEU A 154 -0.24 -6.29 2.58
C LEU A 154 -1.38 -7.11 3.20
N HIS A 155 -1.50 -8.38 2.84
CA HIS A 155 -2.49 -9.24 3.48
C HIS A 155 -2.13 -9.51 4.95
N GLU A 156 -0.85 -9.74 5.22
CA GLU A 156 -0.36 -10.00 6.57
C GLU A 156 -0.49 -8.76 7.45
N VAL A 157 -0.50 -7.54 6.87
CA VAL A 157 -0.85 -6.32 7.59
C VAL A 157 -2.25 -6.40 8.21
N ILE A 158 -3.22 -6.91 7.45
CA ILE A 158 -4.60 -7.10 7.90
C ILE A 158 -4.67 -8.25 8.91
N ASP A 159 -4.08 -9.40 8.59
CA ASP A 159 -4.04 -10.57 9.49
C ASP A 159 -3.45 -10.22 10.85
N ALA A 160 -2.32 -9.52 10.87
CA ALA A 160 -1.62 -9.14 12.09
C ALA A 160 -2.48 -8.25 12.99
N LEU A 161 -3.27 -7.33 12.41
CA LEU A 161 -4.17 -6.46 13.17
C LEU A 161 -5.40 -7.22 13.69
N VAL A 162 -5.97 -8.13 12.89
CA VAL A 162 -7.07 -9.00 13.32
C VAL A 162 -6.61 -9.89 14.48
N GLU A 163 -5.46 -10.55 14.34
CA GLU A 163 -4.90 -11.46 15.34
C GLU A 163 -4.53 -10.72 16.63
N LYS A 164 -3.79 -9.61 16.55
CA LYS A 164 -3.38 -8.83 17.73
C LYS A 164 -4.53 -8.21 18.49
N THR A 165 -5.67 -8.02 17.84
CA THR A 165 -6.88 -7.48 18.48
C THR A 165 -7.92 -8.55 18.79
N ALA A 166 -7.55 -9.84 18.71
CA ALA A 166 -8.43 -10.98 18.96
C ALA A 166 -9.76 -10.90 18.17
N GLY A 167 -9.69 -10.43 16.92
CA GLY A 167 -10.84 -10.26 16.04
C GLY A 167 -11.67 -9.01 16.30
N THR A 168 -11.28 -8.12 17.23
CA THR A 168 -11.98 -6.84 17.44
C THR A 168 -11.92 -5.94 16.21
N LEU A 169 -10.78 -5.95 15.50
CA LEU A 169 -10.67 -5.33 14.18
C LEU A 169 -11.06 -6.35 13.11
N GLN A 170 -11.95 -5.96 12.22
CA GLN A 170 -12.43 -6.72 11.08
C GLN A 170 -12.27 -5.91 9.79
N PRO A 171 -11.78 -6.53 8.71
CA PRO A 171 -11.56 -5.84 7.45
C PRO A 171 -12.87 -5.30 6.88
N PHE A 172 -12.83 -4.08 6.36
CA PHE A 172 -13.96 -3.42 5.75
C PHE A 172 -14.22 -4.01 4.36
N LEU A 173 -15.41 -4.55 4.15
CA LEU A 173 -15.82 -5.20 2.91
C LEU A 173 -17.16 -4.63 2.47
N LEU A 174 -17.09 -3.54 1.71
CA LEU A 174 -18.25 -3.06 0.96
C LEU A 174 -18.35 -3.86 -0.34
N GLU A 175 -19.52 -4.46 -0.59
CA GLU A 175 -19.87 -4.96 -1.93
C GLU A 175 -20.10 -3.76 -2.83
N GLU A 176 -19.28 -3.62 -3.86
CA GLU A 176 -19.56 -2.66 -4.92
C GLU A 176 -20.78 -3.19 -5.68
N PRO A 177 -21.80 -2.36 -5.96
CA PRO A 177 -22.90 -2.79 -6.81
C PRO A 177 -22.33 -3.27 -8.14
N TYR A 178 -22.83 -4.40 -8.63
CA TYR A 178 -22.44 -4.94 -9.93
C TYR A 178 -22.57 -3.83 -10.98
N GLU A 179 -21.45 -3.37 -11.54
CA GLU A 179 -21.51 -2.59 -12.78
C GLU A 179 -22.01 -3.54 -13.88
N GLU A 180 -23.23 -3.30 -14.35
CA GLU A 180 -23.82 -3.93 -15.54
C GLU A 180 -23.16 -3.43 -16.83
#